data_AF-A0A1Z5YXP2-F1
#
_entry.id   AF-A0A1Z5YXP2-F1
#
_cell.length_a   1.000
_cell.length_b   1.000
_cell.length_c   1.000
_cell.angle_alpha   90.00
_cell.angle_beta   90.00
_cell.angle_gamma   90.00
#
_symmetry.space_group_name_H-M   'P 1'
#
loop_
_entity.id
_entity.type
_entity.pdbx_description
1 polymer ?
#
loop_
_entity_poly.entity_id
_entity_poly.type
_entity_poly.pdbx_seq_one_letter_code
_entity_poly.pdbx_strand_id
1 'polypeptide(L)'
;MNRYFMVPSALAVAVLIAGPAAVQAKRQTHKATSQAADPVIMTHQPGSPLEAEVKKLSGEDLAAAARHHETPLILIGSTPLSKDNKTIGLFVQVQAASLCGSAGCSTDVYMKRGGQWVKILDSVSSPISLLHTTHEGMRDILIDGSDRWIWRNGTYHDTLAATDLPGFKTSIKKHQAEMRKEGHQITQ
;
A
#
# COMPACT_ATOMS: atom_id res chain seq x y z
N MET A 1 66.09 8.44 -39.45
CA MET A 1 66.12 7.39 -40.51
C MET A 1 65.44 6.18 -39.88
N ASN A 2 64.35 5.58 -40.36
CA ASN A 2 63.85 5.35 -41.71
C ASN A 2 62.32 5.08 -41.64
N ARG A 3 61.54 5.56 -42.61
CA ARG A 3 60.12 5.23 -42.82
C ARG A 3 60.04 4.07 -43.82
N TYR A 4 59.16 3.08 -43.64
CA TYR A 4 58.46 2.27 -44.67
C TYR A 4 57.42 1.39 -43.93
N PHE A 5 56.11 1.69 -43.98
CA PHE A 5 55.11 1.22 -44.96
C PHE A 5 55.07 -0.30 -45.17
N MET A 6 54.01 -0.97 -44.67
CA MET A 6 53.20 -1.94 -45.42
C MET A 6 51.98 -2.43 -44.61
N VAL A 7 50.79 -2.14 -45.14
CA VAL A 7 49.51 -2.84 -44.95
C VAL A 7 49.41 -3.79 -46.16
N PRO A 8 48.97 -5.07 -46.05
CA PRO A 8 47.53 -5.35 -46.15
C PRO A 8 47.00 -6.68 -45.58
N SER A 9 45.68 -6.78 -45.69
CA SER A 9 44.85 -7.97 -45.95
C SER A 9 43.97 -8.46 -44.81
N ALA A 10 42.71 -8.15 -45.05
CA ALA A 10 41.51 -8.55 -44.35
C ALA A 10 41.27 -10.07 -44.38
N LEU A 11 40.65 -10.55 -43.31
CA LEU A 11 39.72 -11.67 -43.34
C LEU A 11 38.59 -11.35 -42.38
N ALA A 12 37.49 -10.85 -42.95
CA ALA A 12 36.22 -10.65 -42.28
C ALA A 12 35.57 -12.03 -42.09
N VAL A 13 35.36 -12.45 -40.84
CA VAL A 13 34.45 -13.54 -40.50
C VAL A 13 33.24 -12.90 -39.87
N ALA A 14 32.19 -12.72 -40.67
CA ALA A 14 30.88 -12.30 -40.21
C ALA A 14 30.18 -13.52 -39.57
N VAL A 15 30.14 -13.57 -38.23
CA VAL A 15 29.26 -14.48 -37.50
C VAL A 15 27.90 -13.79 -37.36
N LEU A 16 26.91 -14.28 -38.11
CA LEU A 16 25.50 -13.93 -37.94
C LEU A 16 24.99 -14.64 -36.68
N ILE A 17 24.98 -13.94 -35.54
CA ILE A 17 24.26 -14.40 -34.35
C ILE A 17 22.81 -13.94 -34.50
N ALA A 18 21.92 -14.90 -34.74
CA ALA A 18 20.48 -14.70 -34.73
C ALA A 18 20.06 -14.12 -33.37
N GLY A 19 19.55 -12.88 -33.39
CA GLY A 19 19.07 -12.21 -32.18
C GLY A 19 17.80 -12.88 -31.65
N PRO A 20 17.64 -13.06 -30.34
CA PRO A 20 16.34 -13.38 -29.78
C PRO A 20 15.45 -12.14 -29.97
N ALA A 21 14.36 -12.31 -30.72
CA ALA A 21 13.27 -11.35 -30.74
C ALA A 21 12.72 -11.23 -29.32
N ALA A 22 13.13 -10.18 -28.61
CA ALA A 22 12.51 -9.78 -27.38
C ALA A 22 11.05 -9.43 -27.69
N VAL A 23 10.14 -10.34 -27.37
CA VAL A 23 8.70 -10.05 -27.30
C VAL A 23 8.54 -8.98 -26.23
N GLN A 24 8.55 -7.71 -26.66
CA GLN A 24 8.13 -6.60 -25.82
C GLN A 24 6.65 -6.78 -25.55
N ALA A 25 6.34 -7.52 -24.48
CA ALA A 25 5.07 -7.41 -23.81
C ALA A 25 4.89 -5.92 -23.50
N LYS A 26 4.00 -5.25 -24.24
CA LYS A 26 3.48 -3.94 -23.87
C LYS A 26 2.85 -4.12 -22.49
N ARG A 27 3.61 -3.85 -21.43
CA ARG A 27 3.03 -3.47 -20.15
C ARG A 27 2.20 -2.24 -20.47
N GLN A 28 0.89 -2.43 -20.58
CA GLN A 28 -0.05 -1.33 -20.52
C GLN A 28 0.16 -0.71 -19.15
N THR A 29 1.00 0.31 -19.08
CA THR A 29 0.95 1.28 -18.01
C THR A 29 -0.43 1.89 -18.12
N HIS A 30 -1.36 1.45 -17.28
CA HIS A 30 -2.55 2.22 -16.99
C HIS A 30 -2.02 3.58 -16.57
N LYS A 31 -2.10 4.57 -17.47
CA LYS A 31 -1.97 5.96 -17.09
C LYS A 31 -3.13 6.19 -16.14
N ALA A 32 -2.87 6.07 -14.84
CA ALA A 32 -3.70 6.69 -13.84
C ALA A 32 -3.87 8.13 -14.30
N THR A 33 -5.10 8.50 -14.64
CA THR A 33 -5.48 9.90 -14.82
C THR A 33 -4.91 10.61 -13.60
N SER A 34 -3.96 11.52 -13.79
CA SER A 34 -3.29 12.19 -12.68
C SER A 34 -4.32 13.12 -12.03
N GLN A 35 -5.16 12.52 -11.20
CA GLN A 35 -6.07 13.22 -10.32
C GLN A 35 -5.15 14.01 -9.40
N ALA A 36 -5.32 15.34 -9.36
CA ALA A 36 -4.48 16.17 -8.51
C ALA A 36 -4.60 15.67 -7.06
N ALA A 37 -3.49 15.16 -6.55
CA ALA A 37 -3.40 14.47 -5.28
C ALA A 37 -2.14 14.94 -4.54
N ASP A 38 -2.31 15.27 -3.27
CA ASP A 38 -1.19 15.67 -2.41
C ASP A 38 -0.69 14.42 -1.68
N PRO A 39 0.58 14.03 -1.83
CA PRO A 39 1.12 12.88 -1.13
C PRO A 39 1.17 13.14 0.38
N VAL A 40 0.83 12.12 1.18
CA VAL A 40 1.07 12.13 2.62
C VAL A 40 2.55 11.82 2.85
N ILE A 41 3.27 12.78 3.42
CA ILE A 41 4.69 12.61 3.71
C ILE A 41 4.85 11.92 5.07
N MET A 42 5.37 10.70 5.04
CA MET A 42 5.62 9.86 6.21
C MET A 42 7.07 10.03 6.66
N THR A 43 7.29 10.42 7.92
CA THR A 43 8.64 10.64 8.46
C THR A 43 8.86 9.94 9.79
N HIS A 44 10.11 9.55 10.05
CA HIS A 44 10.51 9.09 11.37
C HIS A 44 10.77 10.29 12.28
N GLN A 45 10.13 10.34 13.45
CA GLN A 45 10.15 11.51 14.36
C GLN A 45 10.50 11.12 15.80
N PRO A 46 11.70 10.57 16.04
CA PRO A 46 12.08 10.00 17.33
C PRO A 46 12.07 11.04 18.44
N GLY A 47 11.46 10.70 19.58
CA GLY A 47 11.42 11.55 20.78
C GLY A 47 10.47 12.75 20.70
N SER A 48 9.73 12.90 19.60
CA SER A 48 8.69 13.93 19.49
C SER A 48 7.47 13.61 20.38
N PRO A 49 6.72 14.63 20.85
CA PRO A 49 5.46 14.38 21.54
C PRO A 49 4.44 13.59 20.70
N LEU A 50 4.49 13.76 19.37
CA LEU A 50 3.63 13.04 18.45
C LEU A 50 3.99 11.55 18.39
N GLU A 51 5.27 11.20 18.35
CA GLU A 51 5.71 9.81 18.40
C GLU A 51 5.34 9.14 19.73
N ALA A 52 5.45 9.86 20.85
CA ALA A 52 5.02 9.33 22.15
C ALA A 52 3.52 8.98 22.17
N GLU A 53 2.69 9.76 21.48
CA GLU A 53 1.26 9.49 21.35
C GLU A 53 1.01 8.32 20.39
N VAL A 54 1.68 8.30 19.24
CA VAL A 54 1.60 7.20 18.27
C VAL A 54 2.03 5.87 18.88
N LYS A 55 3.06 5.85 19.73
CA LYS A 55 3.48 4.64 20.46
C LYS A 55 2.37 4.08 21.36
N LYS A 56 1.50 4.93 21.91
CA LYS A 56 0.33 4.48 22.67
C LYS A 56 -0.73 3.90 21.74
N LEU A 57 -0.99 4.57 20.61
CA LEU A 57 -1.98 4.12 19.61
C LEU A 57 -1.58 2.77 19.00
N SER A 58 -0.30 2.57 18.73
CA SER A 58 0.27 1.36 18.13
C SER A 58 0.75 0.33 19.16
N GLY A 59 0.29 0.41 20.42
CA GLY A 59 0.81 -0.43 21.50
C GLY A 59 0.72 -1.94 21.22
N GLU A 60 -0.35 -2.38 20.56
CA GLU A 60 -0.55 -3.78 20.18
C GLU A 60 0.46 -4.26 19.13
N ASP A 61 0.68 -3.46 18.07
CA ASP A 61 1.67 -3.74 17.02
C ASP A 61 3.09 -3.77 17.59
N LEU A 62 3.43 -2.79 18.43
CA LEU A 62 4.73 -2.73 19.09
C LEU A 62 4.94 -3.93 20.01
N ALA A 63 3.92 -4.34 20.77
CA ALA A 63 3.98 -5.55 21.59
C ALA A 63 4.10 -6.82 20.73
N ALA A 64 3.45 -6.87 19.57
CA ALA A 64 3.56 -7.97 18.63
C ALA A 64 4.97 -8.10 18.07
N ALA A 65 5.55 -7.02 17.56
CA ALA A 65 6.92 -7.01 17.08
C ALA A 65 7.95 -7.35 18.17
N ALA A 66 7.71 -6.88 19.41
CA ALA A 66 8.57 -7.21 20.54
C ALA A 66 8.61 -8.72 20.85
N ARG A 67 7.51 -9.46 20.63
CA ARG A 67 7.49 -10.94 20.76
C ARG A 67 8.39 -11.63 19.73
N HIS A 68 8.72 -10.96 18.64
CA HIS A 68 9.66 -11.40 17.61
C HIS A 68 11.07 -10.81 17.79
N HIS A 69 11.36 -10.16 18.92
CA HIS A 69 12.63 -9.48 19.22
C HIS A 69 12.98 -8.34 18.23
N GLU A 70 11.96 -7.72 17.63
CA GLU A 70 12.14 -6.63 16.68
C GLU A 70 12.09 -5.28 17.39
N THR A 71 12.77 -4.28 16.82
CA THR A 71 12.66 -2.87 17.20
C THR A 71 12.03 -2.11 16.04
N PRO A 72 10.70 -1.90 16.05
CA PRO A 72 10.01 -1.33 14.90
C PRO A 72 10.40 0.11 14.61
N LEU A 73 10.45 0.47 13.33
CA LEU A 73 10.50 1.86 12.89
C LEU A 73 9.07 2.41 12.80
N ILE A 74 8.81 3.55 13.45
CA ILE A 74 7.52 4.23 13.35
C ILE A 74 7.65 5.40 12.39
N LEU A 75 6.82 5.40 11.34
CA LEU A 75 6.65 6.52 10.43
C LEU A 75 5.32 7.23 10.68
N ILE A 76 5.37 8.56 10.68
CA ILE A 76 4.25 9.42 11.05
C ILE A 76 4.04 10.45 9.95
N GLY A 77 2.81 10.54 9.45
CA GLY A 77 2.33 11.61 8.59
C GLY A 77 1.24 12.41 9.29
N SER A 78 1.21 13.71 9.10
CA SER A 78 0.15 14.58 9.62
C SER A 78 -0.27 15.55 8.54
N THR A 79 -1.54 15.49 8.15
CA THR A 79 -2.05 16.36 7.07
C THR A 79 -3.52 16.70 7.30
N PRO A 80 -3.99 17.89 6.88
CA PRO A 80 -5.39 18.23 6.98
C PRO A 80 -6.26 17.37 6.06
N LEU A 81 -7.26 16.73 6.66
CA LEU A 81 -8.28 15.96 5.96
C LEU A 81 -9.47 16.84 5.55
N SER A 82 -9.80 17.87 6.31
CA SER A 82 -10.90 18.77 5.94
C SER A 82 -10.42 19.90 5.03
N LYS A 83 -11.30 20.37 4.14
CA LYS A 83 -10.99 21.47 3.21
C LYS A 83 -10.65 22.80 3.92
N ASP A 84 -11.18 23.00 5.13
CA ASP A 84 -10.90 24.18 5.96
C ASP A 84 -9.65 24.03 6.84
N ASN A 85 -8.90 22.93 6.65
CA ASN A 85 -7.68 22.57 7.35
C ASN A 85 -7.81 22.40 8.88
N LYS A 86 -9.01 22.31 9.43
CA LYS A 86 -9.22 22.17 10.88
C LYS A 86 -9.15 20.73 11.38
N THR A 87 -9.46 19.77 10.51
CA THR A 87 -9.48 18.36 10.86
C THR A 87 -8.19 17.72 10.38
N ILE A 88 -7.31 17.37 11.32
CA ILE A 88 -6.02 16.74 11.02
C ILE A 88 -6.14 15.23 11.11
N GLY A 89 -5.64 14.55 10.07
CA GLY A 89 -5.41 13.12 10.04
C GLY A 89 -3.99 12.80 10.47
N LEU A 90 -3.84 11.82 11.35
CA LEU A 90 -2.57 11.26 11.79
C LEU A 90 -2.40 9.87 11.16
N PHE A 91 -1.45 9.77 10.24
CA PHE A 91 -1.11 8.56 9.50
C PHE A 91 0.05 7.88 10.23
N VAL A 92 -0.10 6.61 10.53
CA VAL A 92 0.83 5.85 11.37
C VAL A 92 1.17 4.55 10.67
N GLN A 93 2.46 4.33 10.42
CA GLN A 93 2.94 3.05 9.91
C GLN A 93 4.02 2.51 10.86
N VAL A 94 3.77 1.32 11.39
CA VAL A 94 4.75 0.55 12.16
C VAL A 94 5.45 -0.41 11.21
N GLN A 95 6.77 -0.27 11.08
CA GLN A 95 7.57 -1.12 10.21
C GLN A 95 8.35 -2.13 11.04
N ALA A 96 7.94 -3.38 10.96
CA ALA A 96 8.58 -4.52 11.60
C ALA A 96 8.43 -5.75 10.69
N ALA A 97 9.47 -6.56 10.52
CA ALA A 97 9.46 -7.67 9.57
C ALA A 97 8.33 -8.67 9.86
N SER A 98 8.03 -8.89 11.14
CA SER A 98 6.92 -9.73 11.61
C SER A 98 5.52 -9.19 11.31
N LEU A 99 5.38 -7.88 11.07
CA LEU A 99 4.09 -7.22 10.83
C LEU A 99 3.85 -6.92 9.35
N CYS A 100 4.91 -6.84 8.55
CA CYS A 100 4.81 -6.47 7.14
C CYS A 100 4.70 -7.72 6.25
N GLY A 101 3.73 -7.70 5.35
CA GLY A 101 3.51 -8.79 4.39
C GLY A 101 4.18 -8.53 3.03
N SER A 102 3.79 -9.31 2.02
CA SER A 102 4.25 -9.12 0.64
C SER A 102 3.79 -7.79 0.02
N ALA A 103 2.74 -7.19 0.55
CA ALA A 103 2.24 -5.87 0.17
C ALA A 103 2.96 -4.72 0.93
N GLY A 104 3.95 -5.05 1.77
CA GLY A 104 4.62 -4.09 2.64
C GLY A 104 3.92 -3.93 3.99
N CYS A 105 4.24 -2.84 4.67
CA CYS A 105 3.70 -2.51 6.00
C CYS A 105 2.39 -1.74 5.87
N SER A 106 1.43 -2.01 6.73
CA SER A 106 0.15 -1.32 6.74
C SER A 106 0.23 0.02 7.49
N THR A 107 -0.66 0.93 7.12
CA THR A 107 -0.79 2.27 7.70
C THR A 107 -2.18 2.42 8.28
N ASP A 108 -2.26 2.92 9.51
CA ASP A 108 -3.50 3.34 10.15
C ASP A 108 -3.67 4.86 10.03
N VAL A 109 -4.93 5.31 10.02
CA VAL A 109 -5.25 6.75 10.08
C VAL A 109 -6.14 7.04 11.28
N TYR A 110 -5.71 8.03 12.06
CA TYR A 110 -6.41 8.50 13.25
C TYR A 110 -6.85 9.95 13.09
N MET A 111 -7.94 10.30 13.76
CA MET A 111 -8.45 11.67 13.82
C MET A 111 -8.88 12.00 15.24
N LYS A 112 -8.61 13.23 15.69
CA LYS A 112 -9.08 13.67 17.02
C LYS A 112 -10.59 13.90 17.04
N ARG A 113 -11.26 13.33 18.04
CA ARG A 113 -12.66 13.57 18.41
C ARG A 113 -12.76 13.76 19.92
N GLY A 114 -13.31 14.88 20.37
CA GLY A 114 -13.44 15.15 21.81
C GLY A 114 -12.11 15.08 22.58
N GLY A 115 -10.99 15.40 21.93
CA GLY A 115 -9.65 15.29 22.51
C GLY A 115 -8.98 13.92 22.41
N GLN A 116 -9.70 12.88 21.96
CA GLN A 116 -9.18 11.51 21.82
C GLN A 116 -8.89 11.17 20.37
N TRP A 117 -7.83 10.39 20.12
CA TRP A 117 -7.57 9.84 18.80
C TRP A 117 -8.49 8.65 18.53
N VAL A 118 -9.20 8.70 17.40
CA VAL A 118 -10.08 7.64 16.93
C VAL A 118 -9.57 7.14 15.59
N LYS A 119 -9.42 5.82 15.44
CA LYS A 119 -9.06 5.19 14.17
C LYS A 119 -10.21 5.38 13.17
N ILE A 120 -9.91 5.90 11.99
CA ILE A 120 -10.87 6.25 10.92
C ILE A 120 -10.54 5.59 9.58
N LEU A 121 -9.40 4.91 9.51
CA LEU A 121 -9.02 4.01 8.43
C LEU A 121 -8.01 3.03 9.02
N ASP A 122 -8.22 1.74 8.77
CA ASP A 122 -7.44 0.66 9.35
C ASP A 122 -6.65 -0.06 8.28
N SER A 123 -5.35 -0.26 8.55
CA SER A 123 -4.51 -1.23 7.87
C SER A 123 -4.50 -1.13 6.33
N VAL A 124 -4.19 0.05 5.80
CA VAL A 124 -4.08 0.27 4.35
C VAL A 124 -2.62 0.28 3.87
N SER A 125 -2.41 -0.05 2.60
CA SER A 125 -1.09 0.01 1.98
C SER A 125 -0.61 1.46 1.76
N SER A 126 0.65 1.57 1.34
CA SER A 126 1.31 2.83 0.97
C SER A 126 1.84 2.72 -0.46
N PRO A 127 1.84 3.83 -1.24
CA PRO A 127 1.71 5.22 -0.82
C PRO A 127 0.28 5.74 -0.66
N ILE A 128 0.11 6.74 0.21
CA ILE A 128 -1.16 7.42 0.46
C ILE A 128 -1.09 8.85 -0.06
N SER A 129 -2.14 9.28 -0.78
CA SER A 129 -2.32 10.67 -1.21
C SER A 129 -3.73 11.15 -0.88
N LEU A 130 -3.90 12.45 -0.68
CA LEU A 130 -5.20 13.09 -0.53
C LEU A 130 -5.65 13.68 -1.85
N LEU A 131 -6.86 13.36 -2.30
CA LEU A 131 -7.46 13.97 -3.49
C LEU A 131 -8.06 15.34 -3.16
N HIS A 132 -8.20 16.20 -4.17
CA HIS A 132 -8.95 17.46 -4.01
C HIS A 132 -10.47 17.26 -3.93
N THR A 133 -10.97 16.09 -4.33
CA THR A 133 -12.38 15.73 -4.14
C THR A 133 -12.68 15.49 -2.68
N THR A 134 -13.91 15.80 -2.28
CA THR A 134 -14.33 15.70 -0.87
C THR A 134 -15.70 15.05 -0.75
N HIS A 135 -15.92 14.31 0.33
CA HIS A 135 -17.23 13.83 0.79
C HIS A 135 -17.47 14.26 2.24
N GLU A 136 -18.65 14.81 2.51
CA GLU A 136 -19.02 15.37 3.83
C GLU A 136 -17.97 16.33 4.43
N GLY A 137 -17.29 17.10 3.57
CA GLY A 137 -16.26 18.08 3.96
C GLY A 137 -14.84 17.53 4.13
N MET A 138 -14.65 16.22 3.98
CA MET A 138 -13.36 15.54 4.12
C MET A 138 -12.81 15.15 2.75
N ARG A 139 -11.51 15.34 2.53
CA ARG A 139 -10.79 14.94 1.32
C ARG A 139 -10.84 13.43 1.16
N ASP A 140 -11.02 12.98 -0.07
CA ASP A 140 -10.91 11.57 -0.39
C ASP A 140 -9.44 11.12 -0.29
N ILE A 141 -9.22 9.86 0.08
CA ILE A 141 -7.90 9.26 0.16
C ILE A 141 -7.70 8.38 -1.08
N LEU A 142 -6.52 8.45 -1.68
CA LEU A 142 -6.07 7.56 -2.74
C LEU A 142 -4.91 6.73 -2.21
N ILE A 143 -5.05 5.41 -2.30
CA ILE A 143 -4.10 4.42 -1.82
C ILE A 143 -3.54 3.69 -3.03
N ASP A 144 -2.22 3.50 -3.06
CA ASP A 144 -1.48 2.85 -4.15
C ASP A 144 -1.76 3.40 -5.56
N GLY A 145 -2.30 4.62 -5.64
CA GLY A 145 -2.59 5.33 -6.89
C GLY A 145 -3.91 4.93 -7.57
N SER A 146 -4.64 3.92 -7.07
CA SER A 146 -5.91 3.45 -7.65
C SER A 146 -7.06 3.34 -6.65
N ASP A 147 -6.76 3.04 -5.40
CA ASP A 147 -7.75 2.60 -4.44
C ASP A 147 -8.29 3.81 -3.71
N ARG A 148 -9.46 4.26 -4.15
CA ARG A 148 -10.07 5.48 -3.64
C ARG A 148 -10.97 5.16 -2.46
N TRP A 149 -10.77 5.90 -1.38
CA TRP A 149 -11.55 5.83 -0.16
C TRP A 149 -12.25 7.16 0.08
N ILE A 150 -13.55 7.10 0.33
CA ILE A 150 -14.40 8.27 0.54
C ILE A 150 -14.86 8.34 1.98
N TRP A 151 -14.99 9.54 2.50
CA TRP A 151 -15.54 9.75 3.83
C TRP A 151 -17.06 9.59 3.83
N ARG A 152 -17.58 8.78 4.75
CA ARG A 152 -19.02 8.61 4.98
C ARG A 152 -19.26 8.14 6.41
N ASN A 153 -20.32 8.63 7.05
CA ASN A 153 -20.73 8.15 8.39
C ASN A 153 -19.62 8.18 9.45
N GLY A 154 -18.69 9.14 9.34
CA GLY A 154 -17.60 9.28 10.29
C GLY A 154 -16.43 8.32 10.11
N THR A 155 -16.24 7.70 8.94
CA THR A 155 -15.03 6.92 8.64
C THR A 155 -14.76 6.88 7.14
N TYR A 156 -13.56 6.46 6.74
CA TYR A 156 -13.27 6.20 5.32
C TYR A 156 -13.78 4.83 4.89
N HIS A 157 -14.36 4.78 3.70
CA HIS A 157 -14.88 3.57 3.07
C HIS A 157 -14.28 3.40 1.67
N ASP A 158 -13.89 2.18 1.33
CA ASP A 158 -13.45 1.83 0.00
C ASP A 158 -14.59 2.05 -1.01
N THR A 159 -14.24 2.62 -2.17
CA THR A 159 -15.16 2.79 -3.30
C THR A 159 -15.15 1.61 -4.26
N LEU A 160 -14.15 0.73 -4.16
CA LEU A 160 -14.16 -0.57 -4.82
C LEU A 160 -15.19 -1.44 -4.11
N ALA A 161 -16.45 -1.30 -4.54
CA ALA A 161 -17.48 -2.24 -4.16
C ALA A 161 -17.04 -3.63 -4.60
N ALA A 162 -16.83 -4.55 -3.64
CA ALA A 162 -16.77 -5.96 -3.95
C ALA A 162 -18.04 -6.29 -4.73
N THR A 163 -17.90 -6.54 -6.03
CA THR A 163 -19.05 -6.82 -6.88
C THR A 163 -19.62 -8.14 -6.38
N ASP A 164 -20.84 -8.11 -5.83
CA ASP A 164 -21.53 -9.34 -5.42
C ASP A 164 -21.87 -10.10 -6.69
N LEU A 165 -20.97 -10.99 -7.11
CA LEU A 165 -21.16 -11.83 -8.27
C LEU A 165 -22.43 -12.68 -8.02
N PRO A 166 -23.45 -12.60 -8.89
CA PRO A 166 -24.70 -13.33 -8.69
C PRO A 166 -24.42 -14.82 -8.41
N GLY A 167 -24.88 -15.31 -7.26
CA GLY A 167 -24.69 -16.71 -6.85
C GLY A 167 -23.37 -17.03 -6.14
N PHE A 168 -22.44 -16.09 -5.98
CA PHE A 168 -21.15 -16.34 -5.31
C PHE A 168 -21.31 -16.71 -3.84
N LYS A 169 -22.15 -15.97 -3.09
CA LYS A 169 -22.50 -16.31 -1.69
C LYS A 169 -23.12 -17.69 -1.56
N THR A 170 -23.95 -18.10 -2.53
CA THR A 170 -24.57 -19.42 -2.57
C THR A 170 -23.53 -20.52 -2.84
N SER A 171 -22.61 -20.27 -3.77
CA SER A 171 -21.50 -21.16 -4.10
C SER A 171 -20.59 -21.41 -2.88
N ILE A 172 -20.20 -20.34 -2.18
CA ILE A 172 -19.40 -20.44 -0.95
C ILE A 172 -20.14 -21.27 0.12
N LYS A 173 -21.43 -21.00 0.36
CA LYS A 173 -22.21 -21.75 1.35
C LYS A 173 -22.31 -23.23 1.02
N LYS A 174 -22.53 -23.57 -0.25
CA LYS A 174 -22.59 -24.96 -0.72
C LYS A 174 -21.25 -25.66 -0.50
N HIS A 175 -20.15 -25.06 -0.93
CA HIS A 175 -18.83 -25.62 -0.75
C HIS A 175 -18.45 -25.79 0.73
N GLN A 176 -18.71 -24.80 1.58
CA GLN A 176 -18.48 -24.92 3.02
C GLN A 176 -19.33 -26.01 3.68
N ALA A 177 -20.55 -26.27 3.19
CA ALA A 177 -21.39 -27.36 3.67
C ALA A 177 -20.87 -28.73 3.22
N GLU A 178 -20.33 -28.84 2.00
CA GLU A 178 -19.66 -30.04 1.49
C GLU A 178 -18.40 -30.36 2.32
N MET A 179 -17.52 -29.38 2.52
CA MET A 179 -16.29 -29.56 3.32
C MET A 179 -16.59 -29.95 4.78
N ARG A 180 -17.68 -29.44 5.38
CA ARG A 180 -18.11 -29.84 6.72
C ARG A 180 -18.61 -31.29 6.78
N LYS A 181 -19.25 -31.78 5.72
CA LYS A 181 -19.70 -33.18 5.63
C LYS A 181 -18.52 -34.12 5.42
N GLU A 182 -17.59 -33.76 4.55
CA GLU A 182 -16.37 -34.55 4.29
C GLU A 182 -15.45 -34.59 5.52
N GLY A 183 -15.26 -33.47 6.22
CA GLY A 183 -14.49 -33.42 7.46
C GLY A 183 -15.09 -34.25 8.61
N HIS A 184 -16.39 -34.56 8.55
CA HIS A 184 -17.07 -35.45 9.50
C HIS A 184 -16.91 -36.94 9.16
N GLN A 185 -16.45 -37.27 7.94
CA GLN A 185 -16.25 -38.66 7.50
C GLN A 185 -14.81 -39.16 7.70
N ILE A 186 -13.85 -38.29 8.03
CA ILE A 186 -12.47 -38.68 8.36
C ILE A 186 -12.37 -38.93 9.87
N THR A 187 -13.05 -39.95 10.37
CA THR A 187 -12.76 -40.58 11.66
C THR A 187 -13.09 -42.06 11.53
N GLN A 188 -12.08 -42.85 11.17
CA GLN A 188 -12.01 -44.28 11.44
C GLN A 188 -10.59 -44.61 11.89
#